data_AF-A0A7V6ALU0-F1
#
_entry.id   AF-A0A7V6ALU0-F1
#
_cell.length_a   1.000
_cell.length_b   1.000
_cell.length_c   1.000
_cell.angle_alpha   90.00
_cell.angle_beta   90.00
_cell.angle_gamma   90.00
#
_symmetry.space_group_name_H-M   'P 1'
#
loop_
_entity.id
_entity.type
_entity.pdbx_description
1 polymer ?
#
loop_
_entity_poly.entity_id
_entity_poly.type
_entity_poly.pdbx_seq_one_letter_code
_entity_poly.pdbx_strand_id
1 'polypeptide(L)'
;MKRRSFLKTTVIGGAATAASQLVLESCHKDKAASSFVTMVKKPEVSLLAGLENEWLKVDILSDASTSVIDKKNSITWQSGPVALQEFGPIDEGHVWLRQERSMCEEYPGRFVGKKKNNNEIEFTLLGRQDRIMGRFTCHVHLEENSIVYRISRIDESIQSLVFPTPFLCSALVLPSGIGKLVTERPSRGIYARQ
;
A
#
# COMPACT_ATOMS: atom_id res chain seq x y z
N MET A 1 -12.81 -37.35 -33.73
CA MET A 1 -12.55 -37.47 -32.28
C MET A 1 -11.19 -38.10 -32.06
N LYS A 2 -10.17 -37.31 -31.68
CA LYS A 2 -8.79 -37.79 -31.45
C LYS A 2 -8.56 -37.90 -29.94
N ARG A 3 -8.41 -39.13 -29.44
CA ARG A 3 -8.00 -39.42 -28.05
C ARG A 3 -6.51 -39.13 -27.91
N ARG A 4 -6.12 -38.31 -26.93
CA ARG A 4 -4.73 -38.07 -26.53
C ARG A 4 -4.31 -39.17 -25.56
N SER A 5 -3.27 -39.93 -25.90
CA SER A 5 -2.62 -40.89 -25.00
C SER A 5 -1.53 -40.19 -24.19
N PHE A 6 -1.57 -40.38 -22.87
CA PHE A 6 -0.56 -39.90 -21.93
C PHE A 6 0.64 -40.85 -21.94
N LEU A 7 1.85 -40.33 -22.18
CA LEU A 7 3.09 -41.06 -21.97
C LEU A 7 3.42 -41.07 -20.47
N LYS A 8 3.29 -42.25 -19.84
CA LYS A 8 3.94 -42.57 -18.57
C LYS A 8 5.33 -43.10 -18.88
N THR A 9 6.37 -42.34 -18.52
CA THR A 9 7.76 -42.79 -18.63
C THR A 9 8.10 -43.58 -17.37
N THR A 10 8.27 -44.90 -17.52
CA THR A 10 8.89 -45.76 -16.51
C THR A 10 10.32 -46.07 -16.98
N VAL A 11 11.27 -45.86 -16.08
CA VAL A 11 12.71 -46.11 -16.24
C VAL A 11 13.02 -47.60 -15.98
N ILE A 12 14.24 -48.00 -16.40
CA ILE A 12 14.99 -49.26 -16.19
C ILE A 12 15.03 -50.05 -17.51
N GLY A 13 16.15 -50.31 -18.18
CA GLY A 13 17.56 -50.21 -17.84
C GLY A 13 18.27 -51.42 -18.49
N GLY A 14 19.34 -51.20 -19.27
CA GLY A 14 20.12 -52.31 -19.84
C GLY A 14 21.09 -51.91 -20.96
N ALA A 15 22.38 -51.77 -20.59
CA ALA A 15 23.64 -52.08 -21.29
C ALA A 15 23.63 -52.34 -22.82
N ALA A 16 24.57 -51.90 -23.68
CA ALA A 16 25.91 -51.34 -23.54
C ALA A 16 26.42 -50.77 -24.90
N THR A 17 27.57 -50.08 -24.84
CA THR A 17 28.59 -49.83 -25.91
C THR A 17 28.22 -49.06 -27.19
N ALA A 18 28.60 -47.77 -27.27
CA ALA A 18 29.78 -47.29 -28.03
C ALA A 18 29.83 -45.74 -28.13
N ALA A 19 31.00 -45.21 -27.79
CA ALA A 19 31.58 -43.88 -27.96
C ALA A 19 30.76 -42.73 -28.61
N SER A 20 30.59 -41.65 -27.85
CA SER A 20 30.97 -40.29 -28.29
C SER A 20 31.15 -39.39 -27.06
N GLN A 21 32.39 -39.03 -26.79
CA GLN A 21 32.72 -37.89 -25.93
C GLN A 21 32.19 -36.64 -26.62
N LEU A 22 31.15 -36.01 -26.07
CA LEU A 22 30.89 -34.60 -26.30
C LEU A 22 31.49 -33.83 -25.13
N VAL A 23 32.72 -33.38 -25.37
CA VAL A 23 33.30 -32.22 -24.69
C VAL A 23 32.38 -31.03 -24.99
N LEU A 24 31.75 -30.50 -23.96
CA LEU A 24 31.11 -29.18 -23.98
C LEU A 24 31.91 -28.30 -23.02
N GLU A 25 33.03 -27.78 -23.53
CA GLU A 25 33.72 -26.66 -22.91
C GLU A 25 33.08 -25.35 -23.37
N SER A 26 32.68 -24.57 -22.37
CA SER A 26 32.73 -23.11 -22.31
C SER A 26 31.81 -22.28 -23.23
N CYS A 27 30.79 -21.67 -22.62
CA CYS A 27 30.71 -20.21 -22.41
C CYS A 27 29.33 -19.83 -21.85
N HIS A 28 29.23 -19.67 -20.52
CA HIS A 28 28.71 -18.47 -19.86
C HIS A 28 28.59 -18.74 -18.36
N LYS A 29 29.57 -18.21 -17.61
CA LYS A 29 29.43 -17.95 -16.18
C LYS A 29 28.49 -16.76 -16.00
N ASP A 30 27.20 -16.96 -16.23
CA ASP A 30 26.23 -16.02 -15.70
C ASP A 30 25.99 -16.43 -14.26
N LYS A 31 26.74 -15.75 -13.39
CA LYS A 31 26.51 -15.71 -11.96
C LYS A 31 24.99 -15.71 -11.76
N ALA A 32 24.47 -16.71 -11.05
CA ALA A 32 23.19 -16.57 -10.40
C ALA A 32 23.32 -15.34 -9.50
N ALA A 33 22.94 -14.19 -10.03
CA ALA A 33 22.70 -13.00 -9.26
C ALA A 33 21.56 -13.42 -8.35
N SER A 34 21.91 -13.86 -7.14
CA SER A 34 21.05 -13.71 -5.99
C SER A 34 20.55 -12.28 -6.10
N SER A 35 19.31 -12.11 -6.53
CA SER A 35 18.58 -10.87 -6.40
C SER A 35 18.32 -10.71 -4.92
N PHE A 36 19.39 -10.39 -4.18
CA PHE A 36 19.26 -9.56 -3.01
C PHE A 36 18.40 -8.40 -3.47
N VAL A 37 17.15 -8.41 -3.04
CA VAL A 37 16.29 -7.24 -3.06
C VAL A 37 17.14 -6.18 -2.39
N THR A 38 17.72 -5.29 -3.19
CA THR A 38 18.36 -4.10 -2.67
C THR A 38 17.28 -3.45 -1.84
N MET A 39 17.39 -3.52 -0.52
CA MET A 39 16.44 -2.86 0.36
C MET A 39 16.52 -1.39 -0.02
N VAL A 40 15.50 -0.92 -0.75
CA VAL A 40 15.39 0.47 -1.13
C VAL A 40 15.45 1.22 0.20
N LYS A 41 16.49 2.03 0.38
CA LYS A 41 16.69 2.80 1.59
C LYS A 41 15.37 3.50 1.87
N LYS A 42 14.74 3.18 3.02
CA LYS A 42 13.45 3.76 3.40
C LYS A 42 13.59 5.28 3.21
N PRO A 43 12.75 5.92 2.39
CA PRO A 43 12.89 7.34 2.11
C PRO A 43 12.81 8.10 3.44
N GLU A 44 13.72 9.05 3.60
CA GLU A 44 13.76 9.89 4.78
C GLU A 44 12.48 10.72 4.87
N VAL A 45 11.82 10.65 6.03
CA VAL A 45 10.53 11.32 6.22
C VAL A 45 10.79 12.78 6.57
N SER A 46 10.26 13.70 5.78
CA SER A 46 10.45 15.14 5.90
C SER A 46 9.12 15.87 5.98
N LEU A 47 9.06 16.98 6.71
CA LEU A 47 7.88 17.84 6.75
C LEU A 47 7.63 18.49 5.39
N LEU A 48 6.44 18.29 4.81
CA LEU A 48 6.03 18.90 3.54
C LEU A 48 5.21 20.17 3.75
N ALA A 49 4.28 20.15 4.70
CA ALA A 49 3.44 21.29 5.03
C ALA A 49 3.18 21.35 6.54
N GLY A 50 3.34 22.54 7.11
CA GLY A 50 2.85 22.89 8.43
C GLY A 50 1.77 23.96 8.25
N LEU A 51 0.57 23.67 8.73
CA LEU A 51 -0.60 24.54 8.66
C LEU A 51 -1.07 24.84 10.08
N GLU A 52 -1.45 26.08 10.36
CA GLU A 52 -1.88 26.48 11.69
C GLU A 52 -2.93 27.58 11.61
N ASN A 53 -3.99 27.45 12.42
CA ASN A 53 -4.97 28.50 12.66
C ASN A 53 -5.38 28.52 14.15
N GLU A 54 -6.46 29.22 14.50
CA GLU A 54 -6.92 29.31 15.90
C GLU A 54 -7.33 27.96 16.50
N TRP A 55 -7.81 27.02 15.67
CA TRP A 55 -8.40 25.76 16.11
C TRP A 55 -7.44 24.59 16.04
N LEU A 56 -6.64 24.52 14.98
CA LEU A 56 -5.83 23.36 14.62
C LEU A 56 -4.38 23.74 14.33
N LYS A 57 -3.48 22.82 14.64
CA LYS A 57 -2.13 22.77 14.10
C LYS A 57 -1.92 21.44 13.40
N VAL A 58 -1.51 21.46 12.14
CA VAL A 58 -1.45 20.29 11.26
C VAL A 58 -0.10 20.21 10.58
N ASP A 59 0.57 19.08 10.74
CA ASP A 59 1.83 18.76 10.07
C ASP A 59 1.62 17.58 9.13
N ILE A 60 2.01 17.74 7.87
CA ILE A 60 1.94 16.71 6.82
C ILE A 60 3.34 16.31 6.41
N LEU A 61 3.65 15.03 6.51
CA LEU A 61 4.96 14.46 6.21
C LEU A 61 5.04 13.89 4.79
N SER A 62 6.27 13.61 4.34
CA SER A 62 6.54 13.09 2.99
C SER A 62 6.06 11.68 2.74
N ASP A 63 5.68 10.92 3.77
CA ASP A 63 5.03 9.62 3.63
C ASP A 63 3.50 9.70 3.73
N ALA A 64 2.95 10.91 3.60
CA ALA A 64 1.54 11.25 3.78
C ALA A 64 0.98 10.99 5.19
N SER A 65 1.82 10.69 6.18
CA SER A 65 1.37 10.73 7.58
C SER A 65 1.11 12.17 8.01
N THR A 66 0.10 12.33 8.86
CA THR A 66 -0.39 13.61 9.33
C THR A 66 -0.47 13.60 10.84
N SER A 67 0.01 14.66 11.47
CA SER A 67 -0.20 14.96 12.88
C SER A 67 -1.11 16.16 13.00
N VAL A 68 -2.15 16.07 13.81
CA VAL A 68 -3.13 17.14 14.05
C VAL A 68 -3.22 17.38 15.54
N ILE A 69 -3.09 18.63 15.96
CA ILE A 69 -3.32 19.06 17.33
C ILE A 69 -4.59 19.91 17.33
N ASP A 70 -5.62 19.43 18.02
CA ASP A 70 -6.80 20.21 18.36
C ASP A 70 -6.47 21.10 19.56
N LYS A 71 -6.39 22.41 19.31
CA LYS A 71 -6.00 23.41 20.31
C LYS A 71 -7.09 23.62 21.37
N LYS A 72 -8.35 23.39 21.02
CA LYS A 72 -9.48 23.58 21.95
C LYS A 72 -9.55 22.45 22.96
N ASN A 73 -9.44 21.20 22.47
CA ASN A 73 -9.59 20.02 23.32
C ASN A 73 -8.25 19.46 23.82
N SER A 74 -7.12 20.01 23.36
CA SER A 74 -5.77 19.51 23.65
C SER A 74 -5.59 18.03 23.26
N ILE A 75 -6.22 17.60 22.16
CA ILE A 75 -6.13 16.23 21.66
C ILE A 75 -5.18 16.20 20.47
N THR A 76 -4.29 15.21 20.44
CA THR A 76 -3.41 14.97 19.30
C THR A 76 -3.89 13.74 18.52
N TRP A 77 -4.09 13.90 17.23
CA TRP A 77 -4.50 12.87 16.29
C TRP A 77 -3.34 12.59 15.35
N GLN A 78 -3.11 11.32 15.04
CA GLN A 78 -2.01 10.90 14.20
C GLN A 78 -2.52 9.90 13.16
N SER A 79 -2.05 10.02 11.92
CA SER A 79 -2.28 9.02 10.89
C SER A 79 -1.00 8.24 10.59
N GLY A 80 -1.17 7.00 10.14
CA GLY A 80 -0.06 6.16 9.71
C GLY A 80 0.43 6.50 8.28
N PRO A 81 1.57 5.96 7.85
CA PRO A 81 2.12 6.20 6.51
C PRO A 81 1.58 5.24 5.43
N VAL A 82 0.54 4.47 5.76
CA VAL A 82 -0.03 3.43 4.88
C VAL A 82 -1.54 3.59 4.84
N ALA A 83 -2.10 3.54 3.63
CA ALA A 83 -3.53 3.37 3.41
C ALA A 83 -3.75 2.06 2.64
N LEU A 84 -4.77 1.28 3.00
CA LEU A 84 -5.13 0.09 2.23
C LEU A 84 -5.81 0.54 0.94
N GLN A 85 -5.23 0.13 -0.18
CA GLN A 85 -5.72 0.42 -1.53
C GLN A 85 -6.31 -0.85 -2.13
N GLU A 86 -7.10 -0.69 -3.18
CA GLU A 86 -7.74 -1.81 -3.90
C GLU A 86 -7.19 -1.93 -5.33
N PHE A 87 -7.13 -3.17 -5.81
CA PHE A 87 -6.96 -3.50 -7.21
C PHE A 87 -8.35 -3.54 -7.87
N GLY A 88 -8.51 -2.81 -8.97
CA GLY A 88 -9.78 -2.72 -9.69
C GLY A 88 -10.53 -1.40 -9.44
N PRO A 89 -11.59 -1.17 -10.24
CA PRO A 89 -12.42 0.04 -10.12
C PRO A 89 -13.18 0.05 -8.79
N ILE A 90 -13.49 1.26 -8.32
CA ILE A 90 -14.38 1.45 -7.17
C ILE A 90 -15.75 0.87 -7.49
N ASP A 91 -16.28 0.05 -6.59
CA ASP A 91 -17.65 -0.48 -6.67
C ASP A 91 -18.63 0.56 -6.12
N GLU A 92 -19.39 1.21 -7.02
CA GLU A 92 -20.39 2.24 -6.69
C GLU A 92 -21.49 1.75 -5.73
N GLY A 93 -21.73 0.44 -5.64
CA GLY A 93 -22.71 -0.14 -4.71
C GLY A 93 -22.23 -0.26 -3.26
N HIS A 94 -20.92 -0.12 -3.01
CA HIS A 94 -20.27 -0.46 -1.74
C HIS A 94 -19.40 0.66 -1.15
N VAL A 95 -19.65 1.92 -1.54
CA VAL A 95 -18.85 3.12 -1.23
C VAL A 95 -18.49 3.28 0.26
N TRP A 96 -19.35 2.80 1.18
CA TRP A 96 -19.16 2.95 2.62
C TRP A 96 -18.70 1.68 3.34
N LEU A 97 -18.95 0.50 2.77
CA LEU A 97 -18.69 -0.76 3.44
C LEU A 97 -18.65 -1.93 2.46
N ARG A 98 -17.49 -2.60 2.39
CA ARG A 98 -17.36 -3.91 1.73
C ARG A 98 -16.77 -4.88 2.75
N GLN A 99 -17.59 -5.82 3.24
CA GLN A 99 -17.19 -6.72 4.33
C GLN A 99 -16.42 -7.96 3.84
N GLU A 100 -16.54 -8.31 2.56
CA GLU A 100 -16.01 -9.56 1.99
C GLU A 100 -14.90 -9.28 0.97
N ARG A 101 -13.84 -8.60 1.37
CA ARG A 101 -12.67 -8.43 0.51
C ARG A 101 -11.79 -9.66 0.57
N SER A 102 -11.39 -10.18 -0.60
CA SER A 102 -10.29 -11.14 -0.63
C SER A 102 -8.99 -10.39 -0.36
N MET A 103 -8.09 -10.96 0.45
CA MET A 103 -6.75 -10.40 0.67
C MET A 103 -5.94 -10.15 -0.63
N CYS A 104 -6.38 -10.75 -1.74
CA CYS A 104 -5.80 -10.60 -3.05
C CYS A 104 -6.22 -9.30 -3.76
N GLU A 105 -7.32 -8.68 -3.33
CA GLU A 105 -7.85 -7.43 -3.90
C GLU A 105 -7.25 -6.19 -3.25
N GLU A 106 -6.65 -6.31 -2.07
CA GLU A 106 -6.06 -5.16 -1.36
C GLU A 106 -4.53 -5.15 -1.43
N TYR A 107 -3.95 -3.96 -1.33
CA TYR A 107 -2.53 -3.79 -1.09
C TYR A 107 -2.25 -2.61 -0.16
N PRO A 108 -1.17 -2.69 0.65
CA PRO A 108 -0.73 -1.55 1.44
C PRO A 108 -0.14 -0.48 0.51
N GLY A 109 -0.89 0.59 0.28
CA GLY A 109 -0.42 1.76 -0.45
C GLY A 109 0.45 2.64 0.44
N ARG A 110 1.64 2.97 -0.04
CA ARG A 110 2.55 3.96 0.57
C ARG A 110 2.61 5.19 -0.30
N PHE A 111 2.95 6.32 0.29
CA PHE A 111 3.03 7.58 -0.42
C PHE A 111 4.44 8.14 -0.33
N VAL A 112 4.87 8.80 -1.40
CA VAL A 112 6.06 9.66 -1.40
C VAL A 112 5.65 11.01 -1.93
N GLY A 113 5.56 11.97 -1.02
CA GLY A 113 5.15 13.33 -1.28
C GLY A 113 6.34 14.23 -1.60
N LYS A 114 6.13 15.13 -2.55
CA LYS A 114 7.05 16.20 -2.91
C LYS A 114 6.30 17.51 -2.89
N LYS A 115 6.80 18.47 -2.11
CA LYS A 115 6.25 19.83 -2.09
C LYS A 115 6.43 20.47 -3.46
N LYS A 116 5.35 21.08 -3.96
CA LYS A 116 5.32 21.94 -5.15
C LYS A 116 5.12 23.39 -4.71
N ASN A 117 4.87 24.28 -5.64
CA ASN A 117 4.63 25.70 -5.33
C ASN A 117 3.23 25.86 -4.69
N ASN A 118 3.00 26.93 -3.92
CA ASN A 118 1.68 27.32 -3.37
C ASN A 118 0.94 26.24 -2.54
N ASN A 119 1.61 25.59 -1.57
CA ASN A 119 1.02 24.55 -0.70
C ASN A 119 0.44 23.33 -1.43
N GLU A 120 0.78 23.18 -2.70
CA GLU A 120 0.45 22.00 -3.49
C GLU A 120 1.47 20.90 -3.19
N ILE A 121 0.98 19.68 -2.99
CA ILE A 121 1.79 18.50 -2.71
C ILE A 121 1.49 17.46 -3.77
N GLU A 122 2.53 17.02 -4.49
CA GLU A 122 2.42 15.89 -5.41
C GLU A 122 2.81 14.63 -4.67
N PHE A 123 1.89 13.66 -4.60
CA PHE A 123 2.14 12.36 -4.01
C PHE A 123 2.30 11.32 -5.12
N THR A 124 3.32 10.48 -4.96
CA THR A 124 3.46 9.24 -5.73
C THR A 124 2.90 8.09 -4.89
N LEU A 125 1.92 7.37 -5.40
CA LEU A 125 1.38 6.17 -4.79
C LEU A 125 2.26 4.97 -5.16
N LEU A 126 2.78 4.30 -4.14
CA LEU A 126 3.57 3.08 -4.24
C LEU A 126 2.73 1.88 -3.78
N GLY A 127 2.70 0.85 -4.61
CA GLY A 127 2.05 -0.42 -4.32
C GLY A 127 3.02 -1.46 -3.75
N ARG A 128 2.72 -2.74 -4.01
CA ARG A 128 3.59 -3.85 -3.59
C ARG A 128 4.97 -3.72 -4.22
N GLN A 129 6.02 -4.04 -3.45
CA GLN A 129 7.42 -3.97 -3.89
C GLN A 129 7.84 -2.57 -4.41
N ASP A 130 7.27 -1.51 -3.83
CA ASP A 130 7.52 -0.11 -4.19
C ASP A 130 7.25 0.23 -5.67
N ARG A 131 6.41 -0.56 -6.33
CA ARG A 131 5.97 -0.27 -7.69
C ARG A 131 5.14 1.01 -7.71
N ILE A 132 5.49 1.95 -8.59
CA ILE A 132 4.70 3.17 -8.81
C ILE A 132 3.36 2.79 -9.43
N MET A 133 2.27 3.16 -8.76
CA MET A 133 0.89 2.95 -9.22
C MET A 133 0.34 4.18 -9.96
N GLY A 134 0.88 5.35 -9.65
CA GLY A 134 0.52 6.63 -10.26
C GLY A 134 0.84 7.79 -9.33
N ARG A 135 0.54 9.00 -9.77
CA ARG A 135 0.69 10.23 -9.00
C ARG A 135 -0.62 10.97 -8.92
N PHE A 136 -0.75 11.78 -7.88
CA PHE A 136 -1.85 12.72 -7.74
C PHE A 136 -1.35 13.98 -7.04
N THR A 137 -2.09 15.07 -7.24
CA THR A 137 -1.78 16.36 -6.68
C THR A 137 -2.86 16.76 -5.69
N CYS A 138 -2.44 17.13 -4.49
CA CYS A 138 -3.30 17.49 -3.38
C CYS A 138 -2.94 18.88 -2.86
N HIS A 139 -3.95 19.72 -2.66
CA HIS A 139 -3.84 20.97 -1.92
C HIS A 139 -4.48 20.79 -0.54
N VAL A 140 -3.72 21.11 0.51
CA VAL A 140 -4.22 21.02 1.89
C VAL A 140 -4.28 22.40 2.50
N HIS A 141 -5.42 22.70 3.12
CA HIS A 141 -5.68 23.96 3.81
C HIS A 141 -6.59 23.73 5.00
N LEU A 142 -6.68 24.74 5.86
CA LEU A 142 -7.57 24.74 7.02
C LEU A 142 -8.75 25.67 6.75
N GLU A 143 -9.95 25.19 7.04
CA GLU A 143 -11.19 25.97 7.05
C GLU A 143 -11.78 25.85 8.45
N GLU A 144 -11.70 26.93 9.24
CA GLU A 144 -12.11 26.93 10.65
C GLU A 144 -11.52 25.76 11.46
N ASN A 145 -12.34 24.84 11.94
CA ASN A 145 -11.96 23.65 12.69
C ASN A 145 -11.78 22.40 11.82
N SER A 146 -11.68 22.57 10.51
CA SER A 146 -11.65 21.48 9.53
C SER A 146 -10.37 21.49 8.70
N ILE A 147 -9.88 20.29 8.38
CA ILE A 147 -8.76 20.08 7.46
C ILE A 147 -9.34 19.69 6.11
N VAL A 148 -9.01 20.44 5.07
CA VAL A 148 -9.56 20.23 3.73
C VAL A 148 -8.46 19.75 2.79
N TYR A 149 -8.61 18.51 2.33
CA TYR A 149 -7.78 17.90 1.29
C TYR A 149 -8.51 18.01 -0.05
N ARG A 150 -7.93 18.76 -0.99
CA ARG A 150 -8.47 18.90 -2.35
C ARG A 150 -7.54 18.23 -3.36
N ILE A 151 -7.99 17.15 -3.97
CA ILE A 151 -7.25 16.49 -5.06
C ILE A 151 -7.59 17.21 -6.37
N SER A 152 -6.59 17.80 -7.02
CA SER A 152 -6.77 18.60 -8.24
C SER A 152 -6.45 17.81 -9.52
N ARG A 153 -5.53 16.85 -9.44
CA ARG A 153 -5.07 16.01 -10.55
C ARG A 153 -4.79 14.61 -10.03
N ILE A 154 -5.13 13.61 -10.83
CA ILE A 154 -4.87 12.20 -10.52
C ILE A 154 -4.53 11.47 -11.83
N ASP A 155 -3.48 10.65 -11.81
CA ASP A 155 -3.12 9.81 -12.95
C ASP A 155 -4.20 8.73 -13.14
N GLU A 156 -4.67 8.56 -14.39
CA GLU A 156 -5.70 7.56 -14.75
C GLU A 156 -5.30 6.11 -14.46
N SER A 157 -4.00 5.86 -14.22
CA SER A 157 -3.51 4.54 -13.81
C SER A 157 -3.92 4.17 -12.38
N ILE A 158 -4.33 5.13 -11.55
CA ILE A 158 -4.81 4.89 -10.19
C ILE A 158 -6.29 4.48 -10.26
N GLN A 159 -6.55 3.19 -10.07
CA GLN A 159 -7.91 2.63 -10.17
C GLN A 159 -8.77 2.92 -8.93
N SER A 160 -8.14 2.97 -7.76
CA SER A 160 -8.76 3.29 -6.47
C SER A 160 -7.76 4.06 -5.63
N LEU A 161 -8.22 5.13 -4.99
CA LEU A 161 -7.41 5.98 -4.13
C LEU A 161 -8.09 6.18 -2.77
N VAL A 162 -7.52 5.55 -1.75
CA VAL A 162 -7.81 5.85 -0.35
C VAL A 162 -6.82 6.89 0.14
N PHE A 163 -7.31 8.11 0.35
CA PHE A 163 -6.52 9.25 0.83
C PHE A 163 -7.47 10.27 1.52
N PRO A 164 -7.05 10.97 2.61
CA PRO A 164 -5.77 10.87 3.33
C PRO A 164 -5.56 9.50 4.00
N THR A 165 -4.37 9.27 4.55
CA THR A 165 -4.12 8.04 5.31
C THR A 165 -5.00 8.00 6.57
N PRO A 166 -5.44 6.80 7.00
CA PRO A 166 -6.37 6.68 8.12
C PRO A 166 -5.73 7.15 9.44
N PHE A 167 -6.52 7.85 10.25
CA PHE A 167 -6.16 8.19 11.62
C PHE A 167 -6.16 6.95 12.52
N LEU A 168 -5.22 6.93 13.46
CA LEU A 168 -5.18 5.95 14.54
C LEU A 168 -6.34 6.22 15.50
N CYS A 169 -7.20 5.23 15.67
CA CYS A 169 -8.37 5.31 16.52
C CYS A 169 -8.66 3.95 17.18
N SER A 170 -9.20 3.99 18.39
CA SER A 170 -9.62 2.80 19.14
C SER A 170 -11.04 2.34 18.77
N ALA A 171 -11.80 3.20 18.08
CA ALA A 171 -13.14 2.89 17.63
C ALA A 171 -13.50 3.67 16.35
N LEU A 172 -14.32 3.04 15.51
CA LEU A 172 -14.90 3.59 14.29
C LEU A 172 -16.43 3.58 14.41
N VAL A 173 -17.05 4.72 14.13
CA VAL A 173 -18.50 4.85 14.00
C VAL A 173 -18.82 4.89 12.51
N LEU A 174 -19.55 3.89 12.01
CA LEU A 174 -19.86 3.73 10.59
C LEU A 174 -21.36 3.96 10.36
N PRO A 175 -21.75 4.78 9.37
CA PRO A 175 -23.14 5.02 9.00
C PRO A 175 -23.69 3.87 8.13
N SER A 176 -23.65 2.65 8.66
CA SER A 176 -24.16 1.44 7.99
C SER A 176 -25.44 0.96 8.67
N GLY A 177 -26.55 0.90 7.95
CA GLY A 177 -27.86 0.54 8.52
C GLY A 177 -28.30 1.55 9.59
N ILE A 178 -28.64 1.06 10.78
CA ILE A 178 -28.98 1.90 11.95
C ILE A 178 -27.76 2.57 12.63
N GLY A 179 -26.56 2.37 12.09
CA GLY A 179 -25.29 2.77 12.68
C GLY A 179 -24.56 1.59 13.29
N LYS A 180 -23.24 1.53 13.08
CA LYS A 180 -22.38 0.45 13.56
C LYS A 180 -21.16 1.02 14.29
N LEU A 181 -20.93 0.57 15.51
CA LEU A 181 -19.70 0.83 16.25
C LEU A 181 -18.75 -0.37 16.09
N VAL A 182 -17.54 -0.09 15.65
CA VAL A 182 -16.45 -1.07 15.56
C VAL A 182 -15.36 -0.64 16.53
N THR A 183 -15.10 -1.43 17.55
CA THR A 183 -14.02 -1.16 18.51
C THR A 183 -12.83 -2.06 18.22
N GLU A 184 -11.64 -1.56 18.54
CA GLU A 184 -10.42 -2.36 18.55
C GLU A 184 -10.62 -3.54 19.51
N ARG A 185 -10.48 -4.77 19.00
CA ARG A 185 -10.53 -5.95 19.86
C ARG A 185 -9.24 -6.00 20.66
N PRO A 186 -9.30 -6.17 22.00
CA PRO A 186 -8.08 -6.42 22.75
C PRO A 186 -7.39 -7.64 22.15
N SER A 187 -6.11 -7.49 21.79
CA SER A 187 -5.28 -8.60 21.34
C SER A 187 -5.29 -9.65 22.44
N ARG A 188 -6.07 -10.73 22.26
CA ARG A 188 -5.87 -11.94 23.07
C ARG A 188 -4.46 -12.40 22.75
N GLY A 189 -3.54 -12.18 23.70
CA GLY A 189 -2.14 -12.54 23.53
C GLY A 189 -2.04 -14.00 23.08
N ILE A 190 -1.61 -14.22 21.84
CA ILE A 190 -1.24 -15.54 21.34
C ILE A 190 0.15 -15.86 21.90
N TYR A 191 0.29 -15.85 23.23
CA TYR A 191 1.41 -16.35 24.01
C TYR A 191 0.95 -16.63 25.45
N ALA A 192 -0.16 -17.35 25.61
CA ALA A 192 -0.34 -18.15 26.82
C ALA A 192 0.42 -19.46 26.58
N ARG A 193 1.73 -19.46 26.88
CA ARG A 193 2.47 -20.71 27.08
C ARG A 193 1.97 -21.31 28.40
N GLN A 194 1.29 -22.45 28.33
CA GLN A 194 1.29 -23.44 29.40
C GLN A 194 2.21 -24.58 28.97
#